data_AF-A0A1B6L445-F1
#
_entry.id   AF-A0A1B6L445-F1
#
_cell.length_a   1.000
_cell.length_b   1.000
_cell.length_c   1.000
_cell.angle_alpha   90.00
_cell.angle_beta   90.00
_cell.angle_gamma   90.00
#
_symmetry.space_group_name_H-M   'P 1'
#
loop_
_entity.id
_entity.type
_entity.pdbx_description
1 polymer ?
#
loop_
_entity_poly.entity_id
_entity_poly.type
_entity_poly.pdbx_seq_one_letter_code
_entity_poly.pdbx_strand_id
1 'polypeptide(L)'
;CADGVVHEQSAPQADQCTKLFAGDSSLRGCFAYANPESFREACNKQVADASGEAKEEAACNIALSYVGYCYYVHFVPINLPEHCGKCQVGGQSLHIGESAPVKVPQKEADVVIVVEQLEDNKEIFTNLISPLVSTLRNDLKERGIVDVNFALIGYGAPNQHWPSLYTFNGEYNGFSGSAKNIYFSEPAKVTKPKLSDRLQEIKKTLFNEIGFSKPAKAFQLAFDYPFRPQALKTIVGVMSSGCDRAVLPVCEDGFMIVLLKHRYNKNNSYK
;
A
#
# COMPACT_ATOMS: atom_id res chain seq x y z
N CYS A 1 -4.99 0.89 -55.17
CA CYS A 1 -4.79 0.19 -53.88
C CYS A 1 -6.09 -0.52 -53.58
N ALA A 2 -6.09 -1.86 -53.67
CA ALA A 2 -7.31 -2.63 -53.45
C ALA A 2 -7.66 -2.59 -51.96
N ASP A 3 -8.89 -2.17 -51.66
CA ASP A 3 -9.50 -2.23 -50.35
C ASP A 3 -9.68 -3.69 -49.92
N GLY A 4 -8.76 -4.19 -49.10
CA GLY A 4 -8.90 -5.44 -48.40
C GLY A 4 -9.75 -5.23 -47.15
N VAL A 5 -11.07 -5.41 -47.26
CA VAL A 5 -11.91 -5.63 -46.08
C VAL A 5 -11.55 -7.00 -45.53
N VAL A 6 -10.68 -7.02 -44.52
CA VAL A 6 -10.49 -8.21 -43.70
C VAL A 6 -11.81 -8.39 -42.94
N HIS A 7 -12.63 -9.35 -43.38
CA HIS A 7 -13.69 -9.89 -42.53
C HIS A 7 -13.00 -10.60 -41.37
N GLU A 8 -12.73 -9.87 -40.29
CA GLU A 8 -12.29 -10.45 -39.04
C GLU A 8 -13.45 -11.33 -38.54
N GLN A 9 -13.31 -12.64 -38.70
CA GLN A 9 -14.31 -13.58 -38.20
C GLN A 9 -14.39 -13.41 -36.70
N SER A 10 -15.60 -13.16 -36.19
CA SER A 10 -15.84 -13.07 -34.76
C SER A 10 -15.37 -14.37 -34.12
N ALA A 11 -14.45 -14.24 -33.16
CA ALA A 11 -13.95 -15.40 -32.43
C ALA A 11 -15.12 -16.13 -31.75
N PRO A 12 -15.08 -17.48 -31.66
CA PRO A 12 -16.10 -18.24 -30.95
C PRO A 12 -16.29 -17.69 -29.53
N GLN A 13 -17.54 -17.56 -29.11
CA GLN A 13 -17.86 -17.06 -27.79
C GLN A 13 -17.27 -17.98 -26.71
N ALA A 14 -16.52 -17.40 -25.77
CA ALA A 14 -15.94 -18.12 -24.65
C ALA A 14 -16.78 -17.91 -23.38
N ASP A 15 -17.02 -18.98 -22.63
CA ASP A 15 -17.79 -18.94 -21.38
C ASP A 15 -17.10 -18.05 -20.33
N GLN A 16 -15.76 -18.08 -20.27
CA GLN A 16 -14.94 -17.24 -19.38
C GLN A 16 -15.22 -15.75 -19.62
N CYS A 17 -15.12 -15.33 -20.87
CA CYS A 17 -15.37 -13.94 -21.28
C CYS A 17 -16.82 -13.52 -21.03
N THR A 18 -17.76 -14.44 -21.25
CA THR A 18 -19.18 -14.18 -21.00
C THR A 18 -19.44 -13.91 -19.52
N LYS A 19 -18.84 -14.70 -18.61
CA LYS A 19 -18.94 -14.49 -17.17
C LYS A 19 -18.30 -13.18 -16.72
N LEU A 20 -17.12 -12.84 -17.25
CA LEU A 20 -16.41 -11.60 -16.89
C LEU A 20 -17.21 -10.34 -17.25
N PHE A 21 -17.92 -10.35 -18.37
CA PHE A 21 -18.70 -9.21 -18.85
C PHE A 21 -20.22 -9.36 -18.64
N ALA A 22 -20.64 -10.29 -17.77
CA ALA A 22 -22.03 -10.44 -17.36
C ALA A 22 -22.45 -9.39 -16.31
N GLY A 23 -23.76 -9.24 -16.11
CA GLY A 23 -24.32 -8.24 -15.19
C GLY A 23 -24.08 -8.53 -13.70
N ASP A 24 -23.69 -9.74 -13.34
CA ASP A 24 -23.32 -10.16 -11.98
C ASP A 24 -21.81 -10.01 -11.70
N SER A 25 -21.01 -9.69 -12.72
CA SER A 25 -19.57 -9.47 -12.57
C SER A 25 -19.23 -8.19 -11.79
N SER A 26 -18.10 -8.20 -11.09
CA SER A 26 -17.52 -7.01 -10.46
C SER A 26 -17.15 -5.92 -11.48
N LEU A 27 -17.00 -6.27 -12.76
CA LEU A 27 -16.75 -5.32 -13.85
C LEU A 27 -17.97 -4.45 -14.18
N ARG A 28 -19.19 -4.87 -13.80
CA ARG A 28 -20.44 -4.15 -14.12
C ARG A 28 -20.40 -2.68 -13.70
N GLY A 29 -19.68 -2.35 -12.63
CA GLY A 29 -19.57 -0.98 -12.11
C GLY A 29 -19.10 0.05 -13.16
N CYS A 30 -18.46 -0.40 -14.24
CA CYS A 30 -17.98 0.48 -15.31
C CYS A 30 -18.78 0.39 -16.62
N PHE A 31 -19.77 -0.51 -16.74
CA PHE A 31 -20.49 -0.73 -18.02
C PHE A 31 -21.22 0.52 -18.52
N ALA A 32 -21.60 1.43 -17.62
CA ALA A 32 -22.23 2.70 -17.97
C ALA A 32 -21.26 3.73 -18.59
N TYR A 33 -19.96 3.51 -18.46
CA TYR A 33 -18.90 4.43 -18.88
C TYR A 33 -18.06 3.88 -20.03
N ALA A 34 -17.70 2.60 -19.95
CA ALA A 34 -16.91 1.90 -20.96
C ALA A 34 -17.74 0.76 -21.54
N ASN A 35 -17.94 0.74 -22.87
CA ASN A 35 -18.65 -0.33 -23.54
C ASN A 35 -17.91 -1.68 -23.34
N PRO A 36 -18.52 -2.68 -22.67
CA PRO A 36 -17.87 -3.96 -22.41
C PRO A 36 -17.73 -4.84 -23.66
N GLU A 37 -18.47 -4.56 -24.74
CA GLU A 37 -18.54 -5.43 -25.92
C GLU A 37 -17.21 -5.58 -26.65
N SER A 38 -16.47 -4.48 -26.86
CA SER A 38 -15.17 -4.53 -27.53
C SER A 38 -14.13 -5.32 -26.72
N PHE A 39 -14.20 -5.24 -25.39
CA PHE A 39 -13.34 -6.01 -24.51
C PHE A 39 -13.75 -7.49 -24.49
N ARG A 40 -15.06 -7.78 -24.52
CA ARG A 40 -15.56 -9.15 -24.62
C ARG A 40 -15.12 -9.82 -25.93
N GLU A 41 -15.16 -9.10 -27.04
CA GLU A 41 -14.68 -9.59 -28.33
C GLU A 41 -13.17 -9.86 -28.31
N ALA A 42 -12.37 -8.91 -27.79
CA ALA A 42 -10.93 -9.10 -27.60
C ALA A 42 -10.61 -10.30 -26.69
N CYS A 43 -11.39 -10.48 -25.63
CA CYS A 43 -11.32 -11.65 -24.75
C CYS A 43 -11.58 -12.95 -25.51
N ASN A 44 -12.67 -13.03 -26.27
CA ASN A 44 -13.00 -14.24 -27.04
C ASN A 44 -11.86 -14.60 -28.00
N LYS A 45 -11.25 -13.61 -28.67
CA LYS A 45 -10.10 -13.81 -29.55
C LYS A 45 -8.90 -14.37 -28.79
N GLN A 46 -8.52 -13.75 -27.67
CA GLN A 46 -7.36 -14.17 -26.90
C GLN A 46 -7.55 -15.54 -26.23
N VAL A 47 -8.77 -15.87 -25.82
CA VAL A 47 -9.13 -17.19 -25.27
C VAL A 47 -9.15 -18.27 -26.37
N ALA A 48 -9.55 -17.93 -27.59
CA ALA A 48 -9.52 -18.86 -28.72
C ALA A 48 -8.07 -19.26 -29.08
N ASP A 49 -7.12 -18.33 -28.96
CA ASP A 49 -5.70 -18.57 -29.22
C ASP A 49 -4.98 -19.33 -28.09
N ALA A 50 -5.57 -19.37 -26.89
CA ALA A 50 -5.01 -20.04 -25.71
C ALA A 50 -5.45 -21.52 -25.61
N SER A 51 -4.63 -22.34 -24.94
CA SER A 51 -4.92 -23.77 -24.70
C SER A 51 -4.93 -24.11 -23.22
N GLY A 52 -5.81 -25.05 -22.84
CA GLY A 52 -5.93 -25.54 -21.45
C GLY A 52 -6.16 -24.42 -20.43
N GLU A 53 -5.37 -24.45 -19.35
CA GLU A 53 -5.45 -23.51 -18.22
C GLU A 53 -5.10 -22.06 -18.60
N ALA A 54 -4.36 -21.84 -19.68
CA ALA A 54 -4.00 -20.50 -20.16
C ALA A 54 -5.21 -19.69 -20.68
N LYS A 55 -6.34 -20.35 -20.96
CA LYS A 55 -7.59 -19.69 -21.36
C LYS A 55 -8.14 -18.77 -20.26
N GLU A 56 -8.06 -19.21 -19.01
CA GLU A 56 -8.54 -18.39 -17.88
C GLU A 56 -7.65 -17.16 -17.69
N GLU A 57 -6.33 -17.36 -17.77
CA GLU A 57 -5.36 -16.27 -17.68
C GLU A 57 -5.52 -15.24 -18.81
N ALA A 58 -5.73 -15.70 -20.05
CA ALA A 58 -6.03 -14.84 -21.19
C ALA A 58 -7.28 -13.99 -20.95
N ALA A 59 -8.36 -14.60 -20.44
CA ALA A 59 -9.59 -13.88 -20.12
C ALA A 59 -9.37 -12.83 -19.01
N CYS A 60 -8.65 -13.21 -17.95
CA CYS A 60 -8.34 -12.34 -16.83
C CYS A 60 -7.44 -11.16 -17.19
N ASN A 61 -6.51 -11.32 -18.15
CA ASN A 61 -5.69 -10.23 -18.66
C ASN A 61 -6.52 -9.15 -19.37
N ILE A 62 -7.58 -9.55 -20.08
CA ILE A 62 -8.52 -8.61 -20.68
C ILE A 62 -9.38 -7.93 -19.61
N ALA A 63 -9.86 -8.66 -18.60
CA ALA A 63 -10.56 -8.06 -17.47
C ALA A 63 -9.69 -7.02 -16.74
N LEU A 64 -8.40 -7.30 -16.52
CA LEU A 64 -7.44 -6.36 -15.95
C LEU A 64 -7.28 -5.11 -16.82
N SER A 65 -7.19 -5.28 -18.14
CA SER A 65 -7.13 -4.17 -19.08
C SER A 65 -8.39 -3.30 -19.03
N TYR A 66 -9.56 -3.91 -18.88
CA TYR A 66 -10.83 -3.18 -18.70
C TYR A 66 -10.86 -2.39 -17.39
N VAL A 67 -10.42 -2.99 -16.28
CA VAL A 67 -10.27 -2.29 -14.98
C VAL A 67 -9.35 -1.08 -15.11
N GLY A 68 -8.20 -1.25 -15.77
CA GLY A 68 -7.27 -0.17 -16.05
C GLY A 68 -7.90 0.95 -16.88
N TYR A 69 -8.59 0.60 -17.96
CA TYR A 69 -9.31 1.57 -18.80
C TYR A 69 -10.34 2.37 -18.00
N CYS A 70 -11.16 1.70 -17.20
CA CYS A 70 -12.15 2.32 -16.33
C CYS A 70 -11.53 3.31 -15.34
N TYR A 71 -10.41 2.93 -14.72
CA TYR A 71 -9.73 3.79 -13.75
C TYR A 71 -9.05 4.98 -14.43
N TYR A 72 -8.26 4.76 -15.47
CA TYR A 72 -7.44 5.81 -16.08
C TYR A 72 -8.19 6.76 -17.01
N VAL A 73 -9.26 6.28 -17.66
CA VAL A 73 -10.05 7.09 -18.62
C VAL A 73 -11.28 7.70 -17.96
N HIS A 74 -11.95 6.96 -17.07
CA HIS A 74 -13.22 7.38 -16.48
C HIS A 74 -13.14 7.70 -14.98
N PHE A 75 -11.99 7.48 -14.33
CA PHE A 75 -11.82 7.63 -12.88
C PHE A 75 -12.82 6.79 -12.08
N VAL A 76 -13.24 5.64 -12.62
CA VAL A 76 -14.17 4.72 -11.97
C VAL A 76 -13.38 3.56 -11.37
N PRO A 77 -13.22 3.49 -10.04
CA PRO A 77 -12.58 2.36 -9.40
C PRO A 77 -13.53 1.15 -9.41
N ILE A 78 -13.14 0.10 -10.12
CA ILE A 78 -13.79 -1.22 -10.09
C ILE A 78 -12.78 -2.29 -9.68
N ASN A 79 -13.27 -3.38 -9.10
CA ASN A 79 -12.43 -4.49 -8.67
C ASN A 79 -12.36 -5.57 -9.76
N LEU A 80 -11.17 -6.12 -9.95
CA LEU A 80 -10.99 -7.33 -10.74
C LEU A 80 -11.73 -8.51 -10.04
N PRO A 81 -12.37 -9.42 -10.79
CA PRO A 81 -12.98 -10.62 -10.21
C PRO A 81 -11.96 -11.44 -9.40
N GLU A 82 -12.39 -11.99 -8.27
CA GLU A 82 -11.48 -12.65 -7.31
C GLU A 82 -10.69 -13.83 -7.91
N HIS A 83 -11.32 -14.61 -8.79
CA HIS A 83 -10.69 -15.74 -9.48
C HIS A 83 -9.54 -15.31 -10.40
N CYS A 84 -9.56 -14.06 -10.89
CA CYS A 84 -8.51 -13.52 -11.76
C CYS A 84 -7.28 -13.02 -11.00
N GLY A 85 -7.41 -12.77 -9.70
CA GLY A 85 -6.27 -12.38 -8.88
C GLY A 85 -5.67 -13.59 -8.17
N LYS A 86 -4.35 -13.73 -8.27
CA LYS A 86 -3.59 -14.70 -7.50
C LYS A 86 -2.45 -13.99 -6.77
N CYS A 87 -2.25 -14.33 -5.51
CA CYS A 87 -1.12 -13.88 -4.70
C CYS A 87 -0.24 -15.09 -4.38
N GLN A 88 1.07 -14.91 -4.50
CA GLN A 88 2.03 -15.92 -4.04
C GLN A 88 2.38 -15.66 -2.58
N VAL A 89 2.21 -16.67 -1.75
CA VAL A 89 2.58 -16.65 -0.34
C VAL A 89 3.52 -17.82 -0.09
N GLY A 90 4.82 -17.56 -0.25
CA GLY A 90 5.86 -18.60 -0.30
C GLY A 90 5.58 -19.59 -1.43
N GLY A 91 5.44 -20.87 -1.09
CA GLY A 91 5.15 -21.93 -2.08
C GLY A 91 3.68 -22.08 -2.47
N GLN A 92 2.77 -21.30 -1.90
CA GLN A 92 1.32 -21.39 -2.17
C GLN A 92 0.85 -20.25 -3.07
N SER A 93 -0.03 -20.57 -4.01
CA SER A 93 -0.79 -19.59 -4.78
C SER A 93 -2.20 -19.53 -4.20
N LEU A 94 -2.62 -18.34 -3.78
CA LEU A 94 -3.94 -18.08 -3.20
C LEU A 94 -4.71 -17.16 -4.13
N HIS A 95 -5.99 -17.42 -4.32
CA HIS A 95 -6.87 -16.46 -4.97
C HIS A 95 -7.19 -15.29 -4.05
N ILE A 96 -7.64 -14.16 -4.62
CA ILE A 96 -8.12 -13.04 -3.81
C ILE A 96 -9.27 -13.53 -2.93
N GLY A 97 -9.23 -13.20 -1.63
CA GLY A 97 -10.24 -13.61 -0.65
C GLY A 97 -9.93 -14.96 0.03
N GLU A 98 -9.03 -15.78 -0.53
CA GLU A 98 -8.58 -17.00 0.12
C GLU A 98 -7.59 -16.69 1.25
N SER A 99 -7.66 -17.49 2.31
CA SER A 99 -6.76 -17.39 3.46
C SER A 99 -6.08 -18.73 3.69
N ALA A 100 -4.77 -18.70 3.95
CA ALA A 100 -4.01 -19.88 4.32
C ALA A 100 -3.16 -19.63 5.58
N PRO A 101 -2.99 -20.63 6.44
CA PRO A 101 -2.12 -20.51 7.60
C PRO A 101 -0.66 -20.39 7.16
N VAL A 102 -0.01 -19.30 7.57
CA VAL A 102 1.41 -19.06 7.31
C VAL A 102 2.20 -19.33 8.59
N LYS A 103 3.29 -20.11 8.48
CA LYS A 103 4.24 -20.28 9.58
C LYS A 103 5.22 -19.11 9.60
N VAL A 104 5.28 -18.40 10.72
CA VAL A 104 6.20 -17.28 10.97
C VAL A 104 6.94 -17.55 12.29
N PRO A 105 8.26 -17.31 12.41
CA PRO A 105 9.19 -16.86 11.37
C PRO A 105 9.66 -17.97 10.42
N GLN A 106 9.85 -17.62 9.15
CA GLN A 106 10.67 -18.39 8.21
C GLN A 106 12.09 -17.78 8.13
N LYS A 107 12.64 -17.66 6.92
CA LYS A 107 13.96 -17.06 6.64
C LYS A 107 13.89 -15.57 6.30
N GLU A 108 12.72 -14.94 6.46
CA GLU A 108 12.42 -13.59 6.01
C GLU A 108 12.11 -12.63 7.18
N ALA A 109 12.55 -11.38 7.05
CA ALA A 109 12.16 -10.28 7.93
C ALA A 109 12.01 -8.97 7.16
N ASP A 110 11.08 -8.15 7.61
CA ASP A 110 10.79 -6.83 7.05
C ASP A 110 10.76 -5.82 8.21
N VAL A 111 11.65 -4.83 8.13
CA VAL A 111 11.81 -3.80 9.15
C VAL A 111 11.49 -2.44 8.54
N VAL A 112 10.48 -1.75 9.07
CA VAL A 112 10.14 -0.39 8.65
C VAL A 112 10.66 0.58 9.70
N ILE A 113 11.56 1.47 9.29
CA ILE A 113 12.14 2.49 10.16
C ILE A 113 11.42 3.80 9.88
N VAL A 114 10.78 4.36 10.91
CA VAL A 114 10.03 5.62 10.84
C VAL A 114 10.82 6.68 11.59
N VAL A 115 11.27 7.72 10.90
CA VAL A 115 12.17 8.74 11.44
C VAL A 115 11.53 10.12 11.37
N GLU A 116 11.47 10.80 12.51
CA GLU A 116 11.15 12.21 12.59
C GLU A 116 12.37 13.06 12.19
N GLN A 117 12.22 13.85 11.14
CA GLN A 117 13.24 14.63 10.45
C GLN A 117 13.54 15.98 11.13
N LEU A 118 13.67 15.95 12.46
CA LEU A 118 14.11 17.07 13.28
C LEU A 118 15.61 16.95 13.58
N GLU A 119 16.31 18.09 13.71
CA GLU A 119 17.77 18.12 13.92
C GLU A 119 18.21 17.25 15.12
N ASP A 120 17.40 17.17 16.18
CA ASP A 120 17.65 16.32 17.36
C ASP A 120 17.82 14.82 17.02
N ASN A 121 17.16 14.34 15.96
CA ASN A 121 17.26 12.94 15.53
C ASN A 121 18.39 12.70 14.53
N LYS A 122 19.09 13.73 14.08
CA LYS A 122 20.16 13.58 13.08
C LYS A 122 21.30 12.71 13.60
N GLU A 123 21.71 12.95 14.84
CA GLU A 123 22.78 12.19 15.48
C GLU A 123 22.33 10.74 15.74
N ILE A 124 21.11 10.55 16.26
CA ILE A 124 20.50 9.22 16.45
C ILE A 124 20.44 8.47 15.12
N PHE A 125 20.00 9.13 14.04
CA PHE A 125 19.95 8.51 12.73
C PHE A 125 21.34 8.07 12.26
N THR A 126 22.32 8.98 12.33
CA THR A 126 23.66 8.75 11.78
C THR A 126 24.46 7.74 12.61
N ASN A 127 24.38 7.81 13.93
CA ASN A 127 25.24 7.05 14.83
C ASN A 127 24.58 5.76 15.36
N LEU A 128 23.25 5.69 15.34
CA LEU A 128 22.52 4.51 15.82
C LEU A 128 21.79 3.80 14.68
N ILE A 129 20.89 4.47 13.96
CA ILE A 129 20.02 3.82 12.99
C ILE A 129 20.80 3.33 11.76
N SER A 130 21.68 4.17 11.22
CA SER A 130 22.51 3.81 10.07
C SER A 130 23.37 2.55 10.34
N PRO A 131 24.11 2.45 11.46
CA PRO A 131 24.83 1.21 11.84
C PRO A 131 23.93 0.05 12.29
N LEU A 132 22.73 0.34 12.83
CA LEU A 132 21.81 -0.69 13.29
C LEU A 132 21.35 -1.60 12.14
N VAL A 133 21.20 -1.07 10.92
CA VAL A 133 20.78 -1.86 9.74
C VAL A 133 21.75 -3.00 9.44
N SER A 134 23.07 -2.73 9.45
CA SER A 134 24.07 -3.77 9.21
C SER A 134 24.16 -4.76 10.37
N THR A 135 24.08 -4.25 11.60
CA THR A 135 24.09 -5.06 12.82
C THR A 135 22.90 -6.03 12.86
N LEU A 136 21.66 -5.51 12.72
CA LEU A 136 20.45 -6.33 12.68
C LEU A 136 20.47 -7.36 11.56
N ARG A 137 20.98 -7.00 10.37
CA ARG A 137 21.10 -7.96 9.27
C ARG A 137 22.02 -9.12 9.63
N ASN A 138 23.13 -8.86 10.32
CA ASN A 138 24.05 -9.90 10.77
C ASN A 138 23.42 -10.75 11.89
N ASP A 139 22.82 -10.12 12.90
CA ASP A 139 22.19 -10.82 14.03
C ASP A 139 21.03 -11.73 13.57
N LEU A 140 20.21 -11.24 12.63
CA LEU A 140 19.12 -12.02 12.04
C LEU A 140 19.67 -13.18 11.21
N LYS A 141 20.77 -12.96 10.47
CA LYS A 141 21.44 -14.00 9.69
C LYS A 141 21.99 -15.12 10.58
N GLU A 142 22.59 -14.78 11.73
CA GLU A 142 23.05 -15.77 12.72
C GLU A 142 21.90 -16.61 13.29
N ARG A 143 20.68 -16.05 13.32
CA ARG A 143 19.45 -16.73 13.73
C ARG A 143 18.74 -17.47 12.58
N GLY A 144 19.36 -17.54 11.40
CA GLY A 144 18.81 -18.25 10.22
C GLY A 144 17.85 -17.43 9.36
N ILE A 145 17.69 -16.13 9.64
CA ILE A 145 16.87 -15.20 8.86
C ILE A 145 17.80 -14.47 7.89
N VAL A 146 17.86 -14.94 6.65
CA VAL A 146 18.85 -14.50 5.66
C VAL A 146 18.34 -13.44 4.70
N ASP A 147 17.01 -13.32 4.56
CA ASP A 147 16.35 -12.37 3.67
C ASP A 147 15.71 -11.27 4.52
N VAL A 148 16.38 -10.11 4.60
CA VAL A 148 15.94 -8.99 5.42
C VAL A 148 15.79 -7.72 4.59
N ASN A 149 14.56 -7.22 4.53
CA ASN A 149 14.21 -5.94 3.93
C ASN A 149 14.17 -4.84 4.97
N PHE A 150 14.61 -3.65 4.58
CA PHE A 150 14.51 -2.45 5.39
C PHE A 150 13.85 -1.34 4.57
N ALA A 151 12.79 -0.74 5.11
CA ALA A 151 12.16 0.44 4.56
C ALA A 151 12.44 1.65 5.44
N LEU A 152 12.48 2.85 4.84
CA LEU A 152 12.67 4.11 5.55
C LEU A 152 11.51 5.06 5.25
N ILE A 153 10.84 5.49 6.30
CA ILE A 153 9.80 6.52 6.26
C ILE A 153 10.32 7.73 7.01
N GLY A 154 10.36 8.89 6.35
CA GLY A 154 10.66 10.17 7.00
C GLY A 154 9.39 11.01 7.18
N TYR A 155 9.28 11.72 8.30
CA TYR A 155 8.21 12.70 8.51
C TYR A 155 8.69 13.86 9.36
N GLY A 156 7.89 14.92 9.51
CA GLY A 156 8.12 15.93 10.54
C GLY A 156 8.93 17.14 10.09
N ALA A 157 9.66 17.09 8.98
CA ALA A 157 10.46 18.21 8.49
C ALA A 157 9.61 19.49 8.28
N PRO A 158 10.20 20.70 8.38
CA PRO A 158 9.57 21.96 8.02
C PRO A 158 9.00 21.89 6.61
N ASN A 159 7.77 22.36 6.44
CA ASN A 159 7.01 22.32 5.18
C ASN A 159 6.67 20.92 4.64
N GLN A 160 7.09 19.83 5.29
CA GLN A 160 6.64 18.49 4.96
C GLN A 160 5.23 18.25 5.53
N HIS A 161 4.26 18.15 4.62
CA HIS A 161 2.85 17.91 4.95
C HIS A 161 2.49 16.42 5.05
N TRP A 162 3.23 15.56 4.35
CA TRP A 162 3.00 14.13 4.25
C TRP A 162 4.28 13.35 4.55
N PRO A 163 4.18 12.18 5.20
CA PRO A 163 5.33 11.29 5.36
C PRO A 163 5.84 10.85 3.98
N SER A 164 7.14 10.56 3.91
CA SER A 164 7.83 10.18 2.69
C SER A 164 8.41 8.77 2.84
N LEU A 165 7.98 7.84 1.99
CA LEU A 165 8.61 6.53 1.84
C LEU A 165 9.82 6.68 0.90
N TYR A 166 11.02 6.42 1.39
CA TYR A 166 12.25 6.57 0.63
C TYR A 166 12.52 5.33 -0.21
N THR A 167 13.03 5.55 -1.43
CA THR A 167 13.43 4.50 -2.36
C THR A 167 14.94 4.50 -2.59
N PHE A 168 15.49 3.31 -2.82
CA PHE A 168 16.90 3.04 -3.00
C PHE A 168 17.03 2.15 -4.23
N ASN A 169 17.67 2.65 -5.29
CA ASN A 169 17.75 1.96 -6.59
C ASN A 169 16.38 1.55 -7.18
N GLY A 170 15.35 2.36 -6.94
CA GLY A 170 13.97 2.08 -7.40
C GLY A 170 13.15 1.22 -6.44
N GLU A 171 13.76 0.71 -5.36
CA GLU A 171 13.12 -0.17 -4.38
C GLU A 171 12.81 0.56 -3.08
N TYR A 172 11.60 0.42 -2.55
CA TYR A 172 11.20 1.05 -1.29
C TYR A 172 11.61 0.25 -0.03
N ASN A 173 12.11 -0.97 -0.24
CA ASN A 173 12.51 -1.94 0.79
C ASN A 173 14.02 -2.22 0.82
N GLY A 174 14.80 -1.41 0.08
CA GLY A 174 16.25 -1.55 -0.10
C GLY A 174 17.11 -0.64 0.80
N PHE A 175 16.61 -0.17 1.95
CA PHE A 175 17.39 0.70 2.82
C PHE A 175 18.62 -0.03 3.39
N SER A 176 19.81 0.50 3.13
CA SER A 176 21.08 -0.11 3.55
C SER A 176 21.71 0.54 4.77
N GLY A 177 21.02 1.50 5.40
CA GLY A 177 21.56 2.34 6.46
C GLY A 177 22.06 3.71 5.96
N SER A 178 22.19 3.93 4.66
CA SER A 178 22.56 5.24 4.10
C SER A 178 21.42 5.85 3.30
N ALA A 179 20.99 7.06 3.66
CA ALA A 179 19.99 7.82 2.92
C ALA A 179 20.54 9.21 2.57
N LYS A 180 20.93 9.43 1.31
CA LYS A 180 21.47 10.72 0.86
C LYS A 180 20.39 11.83 0.79
N ASN A 181 19.13 11.43 0.64
CA ASN A 181 18.01 12.35 0.42
C ASN A 181 17.20 12.62 1.69
N ILE A 182 17.55 12.00 2.82
CA ILE A 182 16.96 12.39 4.10
C ILE A 182 17.65 13.65 4.58
N TYR A 183 16.87 14.63 5.03
CA TYR A 183 17.38 15.84 5.65
C TYR A 183 16.74 16.01 7.02
N PHE A 184 17.48 16.62 7.92
CA PHE A 184 17.05 16.99 9.26
C PHE A 184 17.11 18.50 9.37
N SER A 185 16.23 19.06 10.18
CA SER A 185 16.07 20.52 10.24
C SER A 185 15.48 20.95 11.56
N GLU A 186 15.77 22.18 11.95
CA GLU A 186 15.21 22.75 13.17
C GLU A 186 13.69 22.85 13.08
N PRO A 187 12.97 22.68 14.21
CA PRO A 187 11.55 22.96 14.26
C PRO A 187 11.30 24.43 13.87
N ALA A 188 10.17 24.69 13.20
CA ALA A 188 9.80 26.04 12.80
C ALA A 188 9.73 26.96 14.03
N LYS A 189 10.67 27.90 14.15
CA LYS A 189 10.70 28.91 15.23
C LYS A 189 9.56 29.91 15.01
N VAL A 190 8.62 29.97 15.96
CA VAL A 190 7.55 30.97 15.97
C VAL A 190 8.10 32.26 16.57
N THR A 191 8.49 33.21 15.72
CA THR A 191 9.32 34.35 16.17
C THR A 191 8.56 35.46 16.91
N LYS A 192 7.21 35.48 16.97
CA LYS A 192 6.42 36.39 17.84
C LYS A 192 5.02 35.83 18.07
N PRO A 193 4.49 35.74 19.30
CA PRO A 193 3.14 35.23 19.57
C PRO A 193 2.09 36.15 18.94
N LYS A 194 1.61 35.77 17.77
CA LYS A 194 0.49 36.40 17.07
C LYS A 194 -0.79 35.61 17.35
N LEU A 195 -1.96 36.21 17.11
CA LEU A 195 -3.25 35.52 17.14
C LEU A 195 -3.25 34.24 16.26
N SER A 196 -2.45 34.25 15.19
CA SER A 196 -2.20 33.08 14.33
C SER A 196 -1.60 31.90 15.08
N ASP A 197 -0.82 32.12 16.13
CA ASP A 197 -0.06 31.05 16.79
C ASP A 197 -0.94 30.29 17.76
N ARG A 198 -1.85 30.98 18.47
CA ARG A 198 -2.95 30.33 19.20
C ARG A 198 -3.84 29.52 18.26
N LEU A 199 -4.12 30.02 17.07
CA LEU A 199 -4.92 29.28 16.08
C LEU A 199 -4.15 28.05 15.56
N GLN A 200 -2.83 28.15 15.39
CA GLN A 200 -1.96 27.01 15.03
C GLN A 200 -1.87 25.99 16.17
N GLU A 201 -1.85 26.41 17.43
CA GLU A 201 -1.90 25.51 18.59
C GLU A 201 -3.25 24.80 18.71
N ILE A 202 -4.36 25.52 18.53
CA ILE A 202 -5.71 24.93 18.49
C ILE A 202 -5.81 23.96 17.32
N LYS A 203 -5.29 24.33 16.14
CA LYS A 203 -5.22 23.45 14.98
C LYS A 203 -4.39 22.22 15.29
N LYS A 204 -3.17 22.36 15.83
CA LYS A 204 -2.30 21.24 16.21
C LYS A 204 -3.03 20.30 17.17
N THR A 205 -3.65 20.85 18.21
CA THR A 205 -4.42 20.09 19.21
C THR A 205 -5.57 19.34 18.56
N LEU A 206 -6.40 20.03 17.76
CA LEU A 206 -7.51 19.40 17.05
C LEU A 206 -7.02 18.28 16.12
N PHE A 207 -6.02 18.55 15.28
CA PHE A 207 -5.43 17.56 14.36
C PHE A 207 -4.83 16.36 15.09
N ASN A 208 -4.23 16.56 16.27
CA ASN A 208 -3.76 15.48 17.12
C ASN A 208 -4.94 14.62 17.61
N GLU A 209 -6.01 15.24 18.11
CA GLU A 209 -7.20 14.57 18.63
C GLU A 209 -7.96 13.77 17.56
N ILE A 210 -8.05 14.28 16.33
CA ILE A 210 -8.69 13.57 15.21
C ILE A 210 -7.77 12.54 14.52
N GLY A 211 -6.55 12.33 15.03
CA GLY A 211 -5.60 11.36 14.46
C GLY A 211 -4.94 11.78 13.15
N PHE A 212 -4.99 13.07 12.80
CA PHE A 212 -4.37 13.64 11.60
C PHE A 212 -3.01 14.33 11.89
N SER A 213 -2.39 14.03 13.03
CA SER A 213 -1.05 14.50 13.36
C SER A 213 0.00 13.94 12.38
N LYS A 214 1.14 14.64 12.26
CA LYS A 214 2.27 14.15 11.46
C LYS A 214 2.73 12.74 11.88
N PRO A 215 2.94 12.44 13.19
CA PRO A 215 3.30 11.08 13.61
C PRO A 215 2.18 10.08 13.30
N ALA A 216 0.90 10.40 13.54
CA ALA A 216 -0.20 9.48 13.23
C ALA A 216 -0.21 9.09 11.74
N LYS A 217 -0.03 10.05 10.83
CA LYS A 217 0.09 9.76 9.39
C LYS A 217 1.32 8.91 9.05
N ALA A 218 2.45 9.16 9.69
CA ALA A 218 3.68 8.41 9.44
C ALA A 218 3.57 6.95 9.89
N PHE A 219 3.00 6.71 11.08
CA PHE A 219 2.75 5.36 11.56
C PHE A 219 1.61 4.67 10.82
N GLN A 220 0.58 5.39 10.37
CA GLN A 220 -0.43 4.83 9.47
C GLN A 220 0.22 4.33 8.18
N LEU A 221 1.11 5.11 7.57
CA LEU A 221 1.88 4.66 6.40
C LEU A 221 2.75 3.44 6.71
N ALA A 222 3.32 3.35 7.91
CA ALA A 222 4.09 2.19 8.34
C ALA A 222 3.22 0.94 8.60
N PHE A 223 2.00 1.10 9.10
CA PHE A 223 1.04 0.01 9.28
C PHE A 223 0.46 -0.48 7.95
N ASP A 224 0.27 0.43 7.00
CA ASP A 224 -0.19 0.13 5.64
C ASP A 224 0.96 -0.35 4.73
N TYR A 225 2.19 -0.47 5.26
CA TYR A 225 3.33 -1.00 4.54
C TYR A 225 3.06 -2.45 4.08
N PRO A 226 3.38 -2.81 2.81
CA PRO A 226 3.11 -4.13 2.28
C PRO A 226 4.12 -5.18 2.79
N PHE A 227 4.02 -5.52 4.07
CA PHE A 227 4.85 -6.56 4.67
C PHE A 227 4.62 -7.91 3.99
N ARG A 228 5.71 -8.65 3.75
CA ARG A 228 5.62 -10.02 3.25
C ARG A 228 4.88 -10.89 4.27
N PRO A 229 3.95 -11.73 3.83
CA PRO A 229 3.15 -12.54 4.74
C PRO A 229 4.00 -13.43 5.66
N GLN A 230 5.10 -14.00 5.15
CA GLN A 230 5.97 -14.94 5.88
C GLN A 230 7.09 -14.27 6.69
N ALA A 231 7.30 -12.98 6.50
CA ALA A 231 8.35 -12.24 7.18
C ALA A 231 7.97 -11.92 8.63
N LEU A 232 8.99 -11.85 9.50
CA LEU A 232 8.89 -11.11 10.76
C LEU A 232 8.66 -9.63 10.46
N LYS A 233 7.69 -9.02 11.13
CA LYS A 233 7.24 -7.64 10.86
C LYS A 233 7.60 -6.77 12.02
N THR A 234 8.44 -5.77 11.78
CA THR A 234 8.88 -4.84 12.84
C THR A 234 8.79 -3.40 12.35
N ILE A 235 8.28 -2.52 13.20
CA ILE A 235 8.30 -1.07 12.98
C ILE A 235 9.17 -0.46 14.08
N VAL A 236 10.18 0.33 13.67
CA VAL A 236 11.09 1.03 14.58
C VAL A 236 10.83 2.54 14.44
N GLY A 237 10.34 3.16 15.51
CA GLY A 237 10.09 4.61 15.55
C GLY A 237 11.26 5.37 16.16
N VAL A 238 11.67 6.46 15.50
CA VAL A 238 12.69 7.40 15.97
C VAL A 238 12.04 8.78 16.02
N MET A 239 11.73 9.25 17.22
CA MET A 239 11.01 10.49 17.46
C MET A 239 11.69 11.29 18.58
N SER A 240 11.73 12.60 18.42
CA SER A 240 12.22 13.54 19.43
C SER A 240 11.08 14.39 20.01
N SER A 241 10.00 14.56 19.26
CA SER A 241 8.77 15.15 19.81
C SER A 241 8.15 14.19 20.83
N GLY A 242 7.79 14.73 22.00
CA GLY A 242 7.07 13.96 23.01
C GLY A 242 5.72 13.47 22.49
N CYS A 243 5.24 12.35 23.01
CA CYS A 243 3.86 11.94 22.76
C CYS A 243 2.92 12.98 23.37
N ASP A 244 2.35 13.85 22.53
CA ASP A 244 1.30 14.78 22.94
C ASP A 244 0.13 13.93 23.50
N ARG A 245 -0.15 14.05 24.80
CA ARG A 245 -1.31 13.39 25.41
C ARG A 245 -2.58 13.99 24.83
N ALA A 246 -3.56 13.15 24.52
CA ALA A 246 -4.91 13.62 24.26
C ALA A 246 -5.38 14.42 25.48
N VAL A 247 -5.80 15.65 25.26
CA VAL A 247 -6.28 16.59 26.28
C VAL A 247 -7.81 16.53 26.35
N LEU A 248 -8.46 16.10 25.26
CA LEU A 248 -9.91 15.97 25.21
C LEU A 248 -10.36 14.55 25.60
N PRO A 249 -11.43 14.41 26.40
CA PRO A 249 -12.00 13.12 26.78
C PRO A 249 -12.66 12.36 25.62
N VAL A 250 -12.60 12.89 24.39
CA VAL A 250 -13.16 12.24 23.18
C VAL A 250 -12.46 10.90 22.88
N CYS A 251 -11.22 10.73 23.35
CA CYS A 251 -10.48 9.48 23.22
C CYS A 251 -10.71 8.49 24.38
N GLU A 252 -11.22 8.92 25.55
CA GLU A 252 -11.54 8.01 26.66
C GLU A 252 -12.81 7.21 26.36
N ASP A 253 -13.81 7.82 25.71
CA ASP A 253 -15.07 7.17 25.38
C ASP A 253 -15.12 6.65 23.94
N GLY A 254 -14.13 5.87 23.52
CA GLY A 254 -14.24 4.88 22.42
C GLY A 254 -14.72 5.36 21.03
N PHE A 255 -14.96 6.65 20.80
CA PHE A 255 -15.67 7.14 19.62
C PHE A 255 -14.74 7.14 18.38
N MET A 256 -13.45 7.38 18.58
CA MET A 256 -12.42 7.21 17.52
C MET A 256 -12.01 5.75 17.28
N ILE A 257 -12.34 4.83 18.21
CA ILE A 257 -12.22 3.40 17.93
C ILE A 257 -13.32 2.96 16.96
N VAL A 258 -14.48 3.63 16.91
CA VAL A 258 -15.57 3.23 16.01
C VAL A 258 -15.25 3.51 14.53
N LEU A 259 -14.57 4.61 14.20
CA LEU A 259 -14.24 4.92 12.79
C LEU A 259 -13.09 4.06 12.24
N LEU A 260 -12.10 3.72 13.07
CA LEU A 260 -11.06 2.77 12.67
C LEU A 260 -11.57 1.32 12.66
N LYS A 261 -12.46 0.96 13.59
CA LYS A 261 -13.11 -0.35 13.62
C LYS A 261 -14.04 -0.54 12.42
N HIS A 262 -14.64 0.51 11.85
CA HIS A 262 -15.46 0.35 10.64
C HIS A 262 -14.65 0.04 9.37
N ARG A 263 -13.37 0.44 9.29
CA ARG A 263 -12.44 -0.02 8.25
C ARG A 263 -11.90 -1.41 8.52
N TYR A 264 -11.60 -1.74 9.78
CA TYR A 264 -11.08 -3.06 10.13
C TYR A 264 -12.15 -4.17 10.04
N ASN A 265 -13.41 -3.89 10.41
CA ASN A 265 -14.50 -4.87 10.36
C ASN A 265 -15.05 -5.17 8.96
N LYS A 266 -14.62 -4.46 7.91
CA LYS A 266 -14.91 -4.89 6.53
C LYS A 266 -14.02 -6.06 6.07
N ASN A 267 -12.92 -6.34 6.77
CA ASN A 267 -11.99 -7.41 6.43
C ASN A 267 -12.01 -8.60 7.41
N ASN A 268 -12.95 -8.65 8.36
CA ASN A 268 -12.97 -9.73 9.35
C ASN A 268 -14.38 -10.17 9.79
N SER A 269 -15.32 -10.21 8.85
CA SER A 269 -16.61 -10.88 9.05
C SER A 269 -16.82 -11.95 8.00
N TYR A 270 -16.12 -13.09 8.13
CA TYR A 270 -16.62 -14.37 7.66
C TYR A 270 -16.23 -15.44 8.69
N LYS A 271 -17.25 -15.89 9.43
CA LYS A 271 -17.28 -17.20 10.09
C LYS A 271 -17.64 -18.25 9.05
#